data_AF-A0A2Z6AFX6-F1
#
_entry.id   AF-A0A2Z6AFX6-F1
#
_cell.length_a   1.000
_cell.length_b   1.000
_cell.length_c   1.000
_cell.angle_alpha   90.00
_cell.angle_beta   90.00
_cell.angle_gamma   90.00
#
_symmetry.space_group_name_H-M   'P 1'
#
loop_
_entity.id
_entity.type
_entity.pdbx_description
1 polymer ?
#
loop_
_entity_poly.entity_id
_entity_poly.type
_entity_poly.pdbx_seq_one_letter_code
_entity_poly.pdbx_strand_id
1 'polypeptide(L)'
;MVSYDYCCKGANSTYYTVMGRSKDITGPYLGKDGSPLMEGGGTIFLRADLQEQQRFRGPGHAGWLHDVDSKTGDGKDYVVYHAYDKQANGAPTLRIAPVRWGADGWPQAEY
;
A
#
# COMPACT_ATOMS: atom_id res chain seq x y z
N MET A 1 3.60 -2.34 -7.06
CA MET A 1 3.69 -2.38 -5.59
C MET A 1 4.07 -3.79 -5.18
N VAL A 2 4.76 -3.97 -4.05
CA VAL A 2 5.05 -5.30 -3.49
C VAL A 2 4.81 -5.28 -1.98
N SER A 3 4.54 -6.44 -1.40
CA SER A 3 4.36 -6.59 0.05
C SER A 3 5.56 -7.36 0.63
N TYR A 4 6.18 -6.79 1.65
CA TYR A 4 7.32 -7.37 2.36
C TYR A 4 6.91 -7.87 3.75
N ASP A 5 7.79 -8.68 4.34
CA ASP A 5 7.62 -9.38 5.62
C ASP A 5 6.48 -10.42 5.64
N TYR A 6 5.98 -10.74 6.84
CA TYR A 6 5.17 -11.91 7.12
C TYR A 6 3.68 -11.59 7.17
N CYS A 7 2.93 -12.17 6.24
CA CYS A 7 1.48 -12.29 6.32
C CYS A 7 1.06 -13.41 7.27
N CYS A 8 -0.25 -13.54 7.43
CA CYS A 8 -0.91 -14.78 7.79
C CYS A 8 -0.66 -15.24 9.24
N LYS A 9 -0.28 -14.29 10.11
CA LYS A 9 -0.06 -14.48 11.55
C LYS A 9 -1.06 -13.69 12.40
N GLY A 10 -2.22 -13.37 11.84
CA GLY A 10 -3.25 -12.57 12.49
C GLY A 10 -2.69 -11.24 13.00
N ALA A 11 -2.95 -10.93 14.28
CA ALA A 11 -2.45 -9.73 14.95
C ALA A 11 -0.91 -9.60 14.99
N ASN A 12 -0.17 -10.71 14.81
CA ASN A 12 1.29 -10.73 14.79
C ASN A 12 1.89 -10.55 13.39
N SER A 13 1.07 -10.31 12.37
CA SER A 13 1.56 -10.05 11.02
C SER A 13 2.32 -8.72 10.96
N THR A 14 3.46 -8.72 10.28
CA THR A 14 4.32 -7.53 10.10
C THR A 14 4.31 -7.03 8.66
N TYR A 15 3.47 -7.63 7.82
CA TYR A 15 3.30 -7.30 6.41
C TYR A 15 3.18 -5.79 6.16
N TYR A 16 3.99 -5.25 5.25
CA TYR A 16 3.87 -3.85 4.85
C TYR A 16 4.01 -3.74 3.33
N THR A 17 3.50 -2.65 2.76
CA THR A 17 3.50 -2.45 1.31
C THR A 17 4.51 -1.39 0.93
N VAL A 18 5.33 -1.70 -0.07
CA VAL A 18 6.27 -0.76 -0.69
C VAL A 18 5.92 -0.51 -2.15
N MET A 19 6.43 0.60 -2.67
CA MET A 19 6.26 1.03 -4.05
C MET A 19 7.57 1.49 -4.65
N GLY A 20 7.63 1.36 -5.97
CA GLY A 20 8.62 2.02 -6.80
C GLY A 20 8.04 2.17 -8.19
N ARG A 21 8.69 3.01 -8.99
CA ARG A 21 8.26 3.34 -10.35
C ARG A 21 9.39 3.16 -11.34
N SER A 22 9.02 2.92 -12.59
CA SER A 22 9.92 2.82 -13.72
C SER A 22 9.27 3.54 -14.91
N LYS A 23 10.10 4.05 -15.83
CA LYS A 23 9.62 4.52 -17.14
C LYS A 23 9.39 3.35 -18.11
N ASP A 24 10.12 2.26 -17.92
CA ASP A 24 10.02 1.05 -18.72
C ASP A 24 9.29 -0.05 -17.96
N ILE A 25 8.43 -0.79 -18.65
CA ILE A 25 7.65 -1.89 -18.05
C ILE A 25 8.53 -3.00 -17.47
N THR A 26 9.74 -3.18 -18.01
CA THR A 26 10.72 -4.16 -17.52
C THR A 26 11.62 -3.62 -16.41
N GLY A 27 11.42 -2.38 -15.97
CA GLY A 27 12.24 -1.74 -14.95
C GLY A 27 13.50 -1.05 -15.49
N PRO A 28 14.41 -0.64 -14.60
CA PRO A 28 14.40 -0.90 -13.16
C PRO A 28 13.31 -0.10 -12.41
N TYR A 29 12.66 -0.74 -11.46
CA TYR A 29 11.73 -0.07 -10.55
C TYR A 29 12.47 0.42 -9.31
N LEU A 30 12.41 1.74 -9.07
CA LEU A 30 13.13 2.38 -7.98
C LEU A 30 12.17 3.06 -7.01
N GLY A 31 12.55 3.09 -5.73
CA GLY A 31 11.93 3.94 -4.71
C GLY A 31 12.21 5.42 -4.93
N LYS A 32 11.61 6.26 -4.09
CA LYS A 32 11.73 7.72 -4.14
C LYS A 32 13.15 8.19 -3.83
N ASP A 33 13.87 7.43 -3.02
CA ASP A 33 15.28 7.63 -2.68
C ASP A 33 16.25 6.98 -3.70
N GLY A 34 15.73 6.35 -4.75
CA GLY A 34 16.52 5.64 -5.75
C GLY A 34 16.85 4.18 -5.40
N SER A 35 16.39 3.67 -4.25
CA SER A 35 16.65 2.29 -3.86
C SER A 35 15.95 1.28 -4.79
N PRO A 36 16.62 0.20 -5.23
CA PRO A 36 16.04 -0.76 -6.17
C PRO A 36 15.07 -1.73 -5.49
N LEU A 37 13.86 -1.85 -6.03
CA LEU A 37 12.84 -2.80 -5.54
C LEU A 37 13.30 -4.27 -5.60
N MET A 38 14.14 -4.60 -6.59
CA MET A 38 14.65 -5.97 -6.77
C MET A 38 15.66 -6.38 -5.68
N GLU A 39 16.20 -5.44 -4.91
CA GLU A 39 17.14 -5.69 -3.81
C GLU A 39 16.49 -5.48 -2.44
N GLY A 40 15.16 -5.45 -2.38
CA GLY A 40 14.41 -5.20 -1.13
C GLY A 40 14.22 -3.73 -0.77
N GLY A 41 14.61 -2.81 -1.66
CA GLY A 41 14.39 -1.37 -1.51
C GLY A 41 12.97 -0.92 -1.88
N GLY A 42 12.80 0.38 -2.09
CA GLY A 42 11.53 1.00 -2.45
C GLY A 42 11.03 2.01 -1.41
N THR A 43 9.97 2.71 -1.75
CA THR A 43 9.28 3.65 -0.86
C THR A 43 8.20 2.92 -0.08
N ILE A 44 8.21 3.01 1.24
CA ILE A 44 7.11 2.50 2.07
C ILE A 44 5.82 3.26 1.75
N PHE A 45 4.73 2.52 1.52
CA PHE A 45 3.42 3.06 1.15
C PHE A 45 2.35 2.77 2.21
N LEU A 46 2.21 1.49 2.61
CA LEU A 46 1.37 1.09 3.73
C LEU A 46 2.26 0.55 4.85
N ARG A 47 2.15 1.11 6.05
CA ARG A 47 2.97 0.75 7.22
C ARG A 47 2.27 -0.24 8.13
N ALA A 48 3.04 -1.16 8.71
CA ALA A 48 2.56 -2.13 9.68
C ALA A 48 2.72 -1.69 11.14
N ASP A 49 3.50 -0.63 11.38
CA ASP A 49 4.10 -0.31 12.68
C ASP A 49 3.69 1.07 13.25
N LEU A 50 2.83 1.83 12.56
CA LEU A 50 2.33 3.10 13.07
C LEU A 50 1.49 2.90 14.33
N GLN A 51 1.84 3.58 15.41
CA GLN A 51 1.16 3.46 16.71
C GLN A 51 -0.27 3.99 16.67
N GLU A 52 -0.53 5.03 15.90
CA GLU A 52 -1.87 5.59 15.68
C GLU A 52 -2.82 4.64 14.92
N GLN A 53 -2.30 3.63 14.22
CA GLN A 53 -3.09 2.69 13.40
C GLN A 53 -3.13 1.26 13.97
N GLN A 54 -2.81 1.09 15.26
CA GLN A 54 -2.59 -0.20 15.93
C GLN A 54 -3.70 -1.25 15.79
N ARG A 55 -4.94 -0.88 15.43
CA ARG A 55 -6.02 -1.86 15.21
C ARG A 55 -5.70 -2.81 14.04
N PHE A 56 -5.22 -2.27 12.92
CA PHE A 56 -4.99 -3.04 11.71
C PHE A 56 -3.50 -3.33 11.56
N ARG A 57 -3.18 -4.62 11.45
CA ARG A 57 -1.80 -5.11 11.33
C ARG A 57 -1.58 -5.67 9.94
N GLY A 58 -0.35 -5.61 9.47
CA GLY A 58 0.02 -6.33 8.26
C GLY A 58 -0.69 -5.87 6.97
N PRO A 59 -0.80 -4.57 6.62
CA PRO A 59 -1.42 -4.18 5.36
C PRO A 59 -0.61 -4.66 4.15
N GLY A 60 -1.24 -5.50 3.32
CA GLY A 60 -0.57 -6.03 2.13
C GLY A 60 -1.49 -6.73 1.15
N HIS A 61 -0.88 -7.36 0.14
CA HIS A 61 -1.57 -7.86 -1.06
C HIS A 61 -2.48 -6.76 -1.65
N ALA A 62 -1.86 -5.60 -1.92
CA ALA A 62 -2.57 -4.42 -2.36
C ALA A 62 -2.86 -4.46 -3.87
N GLY A 63 -4.08 -4.10 -4.24
CA GLY A 63 -4.49 -3.72 -5.59
C GLY A 63 -4.63 -2.20 -5.71
N TRP A 64 -4.53 -1.70 -6.94
CA TRP A 64 -4.82 -0.31 -7.29
C TRP A 64 -6.14 -0.24 -8.04
N LEU A 65 -6.98 0.74 -7.70
CA LEU A 65 -8.23 1.01 -8.38
C LEU A 65 -8.23 2.46 -8.84
N HIS A 66 -8.35 2.67 -10.15
CA HIS A 66 -8.69 3.97 -10.73
C HIS A 66 -10.17 3.96 -11.05
N ASP A 67 -10.95 4.75 -10.32
CA ASP A 67 -12.39 4.89 -10.50
C ASP A 67 -12.70 6.22 -11.20
N VAL A 68 -13.66 6.20 -12.13
CA VAL A 68 -14.01 7.38 -12.93
C VAL A 68 -15.49 7.67 -12.73
N ASP A 69 -15.81 8.87 -12.26
CA ASP A 69 -17.19 9.31 -12.14
C ASP A 69 -17.80 9.44 -13.55
N SER A 70 -18.83 8.66 -13.85
CA SER A 70 -19.45 8.63 -15.18
C SER A 70 -20.23 9.91 -15.55
N LYS A 71 -20.52 10.78 -14.58
CA LYS A 71 -21.22 12.04 -14.77
C LYS A 71 -20.26 13.21 -14.96
N THR A 72 -19.17 13.26 -14.19
CA THR A 72 -18.21 14.36 -14.25
C THR A 72 -16.99 14.05 -15.10
N GLY A 73 -16.66 12.77 -15.27
CA GLY A 73 -15.43 12.31 -15.92
C GLY A 73 -14.20 12.38 -15.00
N ASP A 74 -14.37 12.77 -13.73
CA ASP A 74 -13.26 12.91 -12.80
C ASP A 74 -12.77 11.54 -12.34
N GLY A 75 -11.45 11.34 -12.39
CA GLY A 75 -10.78 10.14 -11.92
C GLY A 75 -10.33 10.25 -10.47
N LYS A 76 -10.47 9.18 -9.70
CA LYS A 76 -9.94 9.05 -8.34
C LYS A 76 -9.26 7.70 -8.15
N ASP A 77 -8.08 7.74 -7.53
CA ASP A 77 -7.33 6.55 -7.20
C ASP A 77 -7.61 6.07 -5.78
N TYR A 78 -7.64 4.75 -5.63
CA TYR A 78 -7.75 4.06 -4.36
C TYR A 78 -6.75 2.92 -4.30
N VAL A 79 -6.25 2.66 -3.09
CA VAL A 79 -5.57 1.41 -2.78
C VAL A 79 -6.53 0.49 -2.06
N VAL A 80 -6.63 -0.75 -2.55
CA VAL A 80 -7.47 -1.80 -1.99
C VAL A 80 -6.56 -2.88 -1.42
N TYR A 81 -6.70 -3.22 -0.15
CA TYR A 81 -5.79 -4.15 0.52
C TYR A 81 -6.48 -4.88 1.66
N HIS A 82 -5.87 -5.96 2.16
CA HIS A 82 -6.30 -6.57 3.42
C HIS A 82 -5.39 -6.13 4.56
N ALA A 83 -5.95 -6.09 5.77
CA ALA A 83 -5.19 -5.98 7.00
C ALA A 83 -5.84 -6.81 8.12
N TYR A 84 -5.05 -7.29 9.07
CA TYR A 84 -5.49 -8.11 10.18
C TYR A 84 -6.02 -7.25 11.32
N ASP A 85 -7.30 -7.38 11.64
CA ASP A 85 -7.98 -6.58 12.66
C ASP A 85 -7.81 -7.19 14.05
N LYS A 86 -7.03 -6.54 14.92
CA LYS A 86 -6.82 -6.98 16.32
C LYS A 86 -8.11 -7.04 17.13
N GLN A 87 -9.10 -6.22 16.81
CA GLN A 87 -10.39 -6.21 17.51
C GLN A 87 -11.33 -7.33 17.01
N ALA A 88 -10.99 -7.96 15.89
CA ALA A 88 -11.69 -9.13 15.34
C ALA A 88 -10.77 -10.37 15.34
N ASN A 89 -10.03 -10.57 16.43
CA ASN A 89 -9.14 -11.73 16.64
C ASN A 89 -8.11 -11.96 15.51
N GLY A 90 -7.63 -10.88 14.91
CA GLY A 90 -6.68 -10.93 13.79
C GLY A 90 -7.30 -11.42 12.48
N ALA A 91 -8.62 -11.32 12.30
CA ALA A 91 -9.25 -11.64 11.02
C ALA A 91 -8.75 -10.69 9.91
N PRO A 92 -8.44 -11.21 8.70
CA PRO A 92 -8.13 -10.35 7.55
C PRO A 92 -9.41 -9.64 7.09
N THR A 93 -9.38 -8.32 7.07
CA THR A 93 -10.52 -7.47 6.68
C THR A 93 -10.14 -6.58 5.52
N LEU A 94 -11.11 -6.29 4.65
CA LEU A 94 -10.94 -5.40 3.51
C LEU A 94 -10.75 -3.96 3.97
N ARG A 95 -9.77 -3.29 3.37
CA ARG A 95 -9.51 -1.86 3.50
C ARG A 95 -9.47 -1.22 2.12
N ILE A 96 -10.05 -0.05 2.02
CA ILE A 96 -10.00 0.79 0.82
C ILE A 96 -9.64 2.19 1.29
N ALA A 97 -8.54 2.74 0.79
CA ALA A 97 -8.06 4.07 1.15
C ALA A 97 -7.93 4.92 -0.12
N PRO A 98 -8.42 6.18 -0.11
CA PRO A 98 -8.12 7.14 -1.16
C PRO A 98 -6.61 7.31 -1.32
N VAL A 99 -6.18 7.60 -2.55
CA VAL A 99 -4.79 7.94 -2.83
C VAL A 99 -4.67 9.38 -3.26
N ARG A 100 -3.77 10.11 -2.60
CA ARG A 100 -3.38 11.46 -2.94
C ARG A 100 -2.03 11.45 -3.61
N TRP A 101 -1.93 12.13 -4.76
CA TRP A 101 -0.67 12.34 -5.45
C TRP A 101 0.01 13.61 -4.92
N GLY A 102 1.24 13.45 -4.41
CA GLY A 102 2.06 14.58 -4.03
C GLY A 102 2.56 15.37 -5.24
N ALA A 103 2.97 16.62 -5.03
CA ALA A 103 3.57 17.46 -6.07
C ALA A 103 4.88 16.88 -6.64
N ASP A 104 5.49 15.94 -5.91
CA ASP A 104 6.65 15.14 -6.33
C ASP A 104 6.29 13.95 -7.25
N GLY A 105 5.00 13.79 -7.54
CA GLY A 105 4.47 12.69 -8.35
C GLY A 105 4.53 11.34 -7.65
N TRP A 106 4.54 11.31 -6.31
CA TRP A 106 4.47 10.06 -5.53
C TRP A 106 3.11 9.92 -4.84
N PRO A 107 2.48 8.72 -4.88
CA PRO A 107 1.21 8.51 -4.22
C PRO A 107 1.36 8.30 -2.71
N GLN A 108 0.36 8.76 -1.96
CA GLN A 108 0.20 8.56 -0.52
C GLN A 108 -1.21 8.07 -0.25
N ALA A 109 -1.35 6.97 0.49
CA ALA A 109 -2.66 6.50 0.92
C ALA A 109 -3.14 7.30 2.14
N GLU A 110 -4.44 7.57 2.20
CA GLU A 110 -5.10 8.24 3.33
C GLU A 110 -5.77 7.17 4.22
N TYR A 111 -5.06 6.70 5.26
CA TYR A 111 -5.49 5.58 6.13
C TYR A 111 -5.13 5.77 7.60
#